data_AF-A0AAW7YX62-F1
#
_entry.id   AF-A0AAW7YX62-F1
#
_cell.length_a   1.000
_cell.length_b   1.000
_cell.length_c   1.000
_cell.angle_alpha   90.00
_cell.angle_beta   90.00
_cell.angle_gamma   90.00
#
_symmetry.space_group_name_H-M   'P 1'
#
loop_
_entity.id
_entity.type
_entity.pdbx_description
1 polymer ?
#
loop_
_entity_poly.entity_id
_entity_poly.type
_entity_poly.pdbx_seq_one_letter_code
_entity_poly.pdbx_strand_id
1 'polypeptide(L)' 'VTVFSQGVNQSSQGVDKVNAIINNHLATGKIGKLGASAFSITGQPNAMGGREVGALSNLLAGHLDYVPEHLAALS' A
#
# COMPACT_ATOMS: atom_id res chain seq x y z
N VAL A 1 0.14 -4.00 17.69
CA VAL A 1 0.16 -4.15 16.21
C VAL A 1 -1.19 -4.64 15.70
N THR A 2 -1.66 -4.19 14.53
CA THR A 2 -2.73 -4.83 13.76
C THR A 2 -2.11 -5.39 12.49
N VAL A 3 -2.26 -6.69 12.23
CA VAL A 3 -1.73 -7.36 11.03
C VAL A 3 -2.90 -7.77 10.14
N PHE A 4 -2.85 -7.46 8.86
CA PHE A 4 -3.91 -7.78 7.91
C PHE A 4 -3.36 -8.13 6.52
N SER A 5 -4.15 -8.85 5.72
CA SER A 5 -3.76 -9.28 4.37
C SER A 5 -4.97 -9.34 3.43
N GLN A 6 -4.90 -10.20 2.42
CA GLN A 6 -5.89 -10.41 1.37
C GLN A 6 -7.33 -10.53 1.88
N GLY A 7 -7.59 -11.18 3.02
CA GLY A 7 -8.93 -11.32 3.58
C GLY A 7 -9.63 -9.99 3.88
N VAL A 8 -8.90 -8.96 4.32
CA VAL A 8 -9.45 -7.62 4.53
C VAL A 8 -9.59 -6.88 3.20
N ASN A 9 -8.60 -7.06 2.31
CA ASN A 9 -8.45 -6.30 1.07
C ASN A 9 -9.45 -6.74 -0.02
N GLN A 10 -9.85 -8.02 -0.07
CA GLN A 10 -10.69 -8.58 -1.14
C GLN A 10 -12.18 -8.49 -0.83
N SER A 11 -12.67 -7.26 -0.83
CA SER A 11 -14.12 -6.99 -0.83
C SER A 11 -14.40 -5.68 -1.55
N SER A 12 -15.66 -5.44 -1.91
CA SER A 12 -16.09 -4.16 -2.51
C SER A 12 -15.80 -2.95 -1.60
N GLN A 13 -15.65 -3.17 -0.29
CA GLN A 13 -15.33 -2.17 0.72
C GLN A 13 -13.89 -2.34 1.24
N GLY A 14 -13.01 -3.00 0.48
CA GLY A 14 -11.65 -3.33 0.92
C GLY A 14 -10.82 -2.10 1.26
N VAL A 15 -10.95 -1.04 0.44
CA VAL A 15 -10.29 0.25 0.65
C VAL A 15 -10.76 0.88 1.97
N ASP A 16 -12.07 0.94 2.21
CA ASP A 16 -12.63 1.54 3.42
C ASP A 16 -12.25 0.79 4.69
N LYS A 17 -12.19 -0.55 4.63
CA LYS A 17 -11.73 -1.39 5.74
C LYS A 17 -10.28 -1.08 6.10
N VAL A 18 -9.39 -0.98 5.11
CA VAL A 18 -7.97 -0.65 5.34
C VAL A 18 -7.82 0.77 5.86
N ASN A 19 -8.58 1.73 5.32
CA ASN A 19 -8.62 3.10 5.82
C ASN A 19 -9.07 3.16 7.29
N ALA A 20 -10.09 2.39 7.67
CA ALA A 20 -10.55 2.32 9.07
C ALA A 20 -9.44 1.80 10.01
N ILE A 21 -8.67 0.80 9.58
CA ILE A 21 -7.52 0.29 10.34
C ILE A 21 -6.47 1.40 10.52
N ILE A 22 -6.07 2.06 9.43
CA ILE A 22 -5.06 3.13 9.47
C ILE A 22 -5.55 4.30 10.35
N ASN A 23 -6.78 4.76 10.15
CA ASN A 23 -7.38 5.86 10.90
C ASN A 23 -7.46 5.57 12.40
N ASN A 24 -7.79 4.34 12.79
CA ASN A 24 -7.77 3.95 14.20
C ASN A 24 -6.36 4.04 14.82
N HIS A 25 -5.32 3.65 14.07
CA HIS A 25 -3.93 3.78 14.54
C HIS A 25 -3.48 5.24 14.63
N LEU A 26 -3.90 6.10 13.70
CA LEU A 26 -3.67 7.54 13.76
C LEU A 26 -4.37 8.17 14.97
N ALA A 27 -5.68 7.94 15.11
CA ALA A 27 -6.51 8.50 16.18
C ALA A 27 -6.04 8.09 17.59
N THR A 28 -5.44 6.90 17.72
CA THR A 28 -4.90 6.41 19.00
C THR A 28 -3.40 6.67 19.16
N GLY A 29 -2.78 7.44 18.26
CA GLY A 29 -1.38 7.81 18.32
C GLY A 29 -0.43 6.60 18.32
N LYS A 30 -0.78 5.55 17.58
CA LYS A 30 -0.03 4.29 17.50
C LYS A 30 1.05 4.31 16.41
N ILE A 31 0.92 5.14 15.38
CA ILE A 31 1.90 5.24 14.30
C ILE A 31 3.25 5.73 14.84
N GLY A 32 4.34 5.09 14.39
CA GLY A 32 5.72 5.45 14.75
C GLY A 32 6.17 4.95 16.13
N LYS A 33 5.33 4.24 16.89
CA LYS A 33 5.69 3.65 18.18
C LYS A 33 6.16 2.20 18.02
N LEU A 34 7.15 1.80 18.81
CA LEU A 34 7.66 0.43 18.83
C LEU A 34 6.51 -0.54 19.16
N GLY A 35 6.36 -1.62 18.38
CA GLY A 35 5.29 -2.60 18.59
C GLY A 35 3.87 -2.09 18.22
N ALA A 36 3.76 -0.95 17.55
CA ALA A 36 2.49 -0.38 17.11
C ALA A 36 2.57 0.00 15.62
N SER A 37 1.80 -0.72 14.81
CA SER A 37 1.70 -0.48 13.36
C SER A 37 0.44 -1.12 12.80
N ALA A 38 -0.12 -0.50 11.77
CA ALA A 38 -1.08 -1.09 10.85
C ALA A 38 -0.28 -1.81 9.74
N PHE A 39 0.01 -3.08 9.95
CA PHE A 39 0.95 -3.84 9.12
C PHE A 39 0.22 -4.70 8.08
N SER A 40 0.23 -4.25 6.82
CA SER A 40 -0.28 -5.02 5.69
C SER A 40 0.75 -6.04 5.24
N ILE A 41 0.46 -7.34 5.39
CA ILE A 41 1.36 -8.42 4.95
C ILE A 41 1.05 -8.82 3.50
N THR A 42 2.12 -9.00 2.72
CA THR A 42 2.06 -9.48 1.34
C THR A 42 2.12 -11.01 1.29
N GLY A 43 1.40 -11.61 0.34
CA GLY A 43 1.40 -13.07 0.16
C GLY A 43 2.65 -13.58 -0.57
N GLN A 44 2.99 -13.00 -1.73
CA GLN A 44 4.17 -13.42 -2.50
C GLN A 44 5.45 -12.83 -1.90
N PRO A 45 6.60 -13.54 -1.96
CA PRO A 45 7.86 -13.08 -1.39
C PRO A 45 8.35 -11.72 -1.92
N ASN A 46 8.03 -11.41 -3.18
CA ASN A 46 8.42 -10.15 -3.82
C ASN A 46 7.20 -9.37 -4.38
N ALA A 47 6.06 -9.43 -3.69
CA ALA A 47 4.87 -8.70 -4.16
C ALA A 47 5.08 -7.18 -4.18
N MET A 48 5.85 -6.64 -3.22
CA MET A 48 6.18 -5.22 -3.17
C MET A 48 7.14 -4.82 -4.28
N GLY A 49 8.24 -5.56 -4.47
CA GLY A 49 9.21 -5.24 -5.52
C GLY A 49 8.60 -5.29 -6.91
N GLY A 50 7.65 -6.20 -7.18
CA GLY A 50 6.87 -6.19 -8.41
C GLY A 50 6.11 -4.87 -8.64
N ARG A 51 5.52 -4.29 -7.59
CA ARG A 51 4.84 -2.99 -7.66
C ARG A 51 5.82 -1.85 -7.89
N GLU A 52 6.95 -1.88 -7.18
CA GLU A 52 8.01 -0.87 -7.30
C GLU A 52 8.58 -0.79 -8.73
N VAL A 53 8.68 -1.92 -9.43
CA VAL A 53 9.18 -1.96 -10.81
C VAL A 53 8.11 -1.77 -11.88
N GLY A 54 6.87 -1.41 -11.50
CA GLY A 54 5.80 -1.14 -12.45
C GLY A 54 5.16 -2.39 -13.07
N ALA A 55 5.18 -3.54 -12.39
CA ALA A 55 4.48 -4.75 -12.84
C ALA A 55 2.95 -4.68 -12.59
N LEU A 56 2.35 -3.50 -12.79
CA LEU A 56 0.92 -3.23 -12.73
C LEU A 56 0.53 -2.42 -13.97
N SER A 57 -0.67 -2.67 -14.51
CA SER A 57 -1.10 -2.07 -15.78
C SER A 57 -1.23 -0.54 -15.77
N ASN A 58 -1.25 0.07 -14.58
CA ASN A 58 -1.50 1.49 -14.37
C ASN A 58 -0.33 2.25 -13.73
N LEU A 59 0.81 1.59 -13.50
CA LEU A 59 1.96 2.19 -12.83
C LEU A 59 3.25 1.90 -13.59
N LEU A 60 4.03 2.95 -13.80
CA LEU A 60 5.42 2.88 -14.21
C LEU A 60 6.30 2.57 -12.98
N ALA A 61 7.55 2.15 -13.24
CA ALA A 61 8.53 1.92 -12.19
C ALA A 61 8.71 3.17 -11.30
N GLY A 62 8.88 2.97 -10.00
CA GLY A 62 8.99 4.05 -9.02
C GLY A 62 7.64 4.61 -8.53
N HIS A 63 6.54 3.88 -8.73
CA HIS A 63 5.18 4.35 -8.42
C HIS A 63 4.78 5.61 -9.21
N LEU A 64 5.24 5.70 -10.45
CA LEU A 64 4.93 6.82 -11.34
C LEU A 64 3.65 6.54 -12.16
N ASP A 65 2.82 7.55 -12.34
CA ASP A 65 1.67 7.53 -13.25
C ASP A 65 2.03 7.89 -14.70
N TYR A 66 1.13 7.61 -15.65
CA TYR A 66 1.24 7.97 -17.06
C TYR A 66 0.87 9.43 -17.35
N VAL A 67 1.49 10.37 -16.64
CA VAL A 67 1.31 11.82 -16.84
C VAL A 67 2.55 12.44 -17.50
N PRO A 68 2.42 13.53 -18.28
CA PRO A 68 3.54 14.12 -19.02
C PRO A 68 4.78 14.39 -18.17
N GLU A 69 4.59 14.84 -16.92
CA GLU A 69 5.66 15.15 -15.97
C GLU A 69 6.50 13.92 -15.63
N HIS A 70 5.85 12.77 -15.42
CA HIS A 70 6.54 11.51 -15.11
C HIS A 70 7.17 10.87 -16.35
N LEU A 71 6.52 11.02 -17.51
CA LEU A 71 7.05 10.51 -18.77
C LEU A 71 8.33 11.25 -19.20
N ALA A 72 8.43 12.54 -18.91
CA ALA A 72 9.65 13.32 -19.17
C ALA A 72 10.85 12.87 -18.32
N ALA A 73 10.63 12.20 -17.18
CA ALA A 73 11.71 11.66 -16.35
C ALA A 73 12.30 10.35 -16.90
N LEU A 74 11.69 9.76 -17.92
CA LEU A 74 12.13 8.51 -18.56
C LEU A 74 12.99 8.73 -19.81
N SER A 75 13.12 9.96 -20.29
CA SER A 75 13.96 10.35 -21.45
C SER A 75 15.34 10.83 -21.02
#